data_AF-A0A382AL78-F1
#
_entry.id   AF-A0A382AL78-F1
#
_cell.length_a   1.000
_cell.length_b   1.000
_cell.length_c   1.000
_cell.angle_alpha   90.00
_cell.angle_beta   90.00
_cell.angle_gamma   90.00
#
_symmetry.space_group_name_H-M   'P 1'
#
loop_
_entity.id
_entity.type
_entity.pdbx_description
1 polymer ?
#
loop_
_entity_poly.entity_id
_entity_poly.type
_entity_poly.pdbx_seq_one_letter_code
_entity_poly.pdbx_strand_id
1 'polypeptide(L)'
;MILGTVYACLFLVATFCLVVGVALRVIRYSRTPVPLVIPTTPAPTTTGGVVSLMFREVVLFESLFKGSKWTWLFGWLFHFGLVVALLRHLRYFTEPVWQWVEVIQWVGLYGGGVMLFGLLGLWARRFLVDRVRYISAPSDHLMLALLVAIAGSGLAI
;
A
#
# COMPACT_ATOMS: atom_id res chain seq x y z
N MET A 1 23.66 8.52 24.24
CA MET A 1 22.62 8.27 25.25
C MET A 1 21.31 8.97 24.90
N ILE A 2 21.24 10.31 24.92
CA ILE A 2 20.00 11.08 24.69
C ILE A 2 19.29 10.74 23.36
N LEU A 3 20.02 10.77 22.23
CA LEU A 3 19.43 10.52 20.91
C LEU A 3 18.84 9.10 20.77
N GLY A 4 19.52 8.09 21.31
CA GLY A 4 19.02 6.71 21.31
C GLY A 4 17.74 6.55 22.12
N THR A 5 17.67 7.22 23.28
CA THR A 5 16.44 7.24 24.10
C THR A 5 15.29 7.91 23.35
N VAL A 6 15.53 9.05 22.68
CA VAL A 6 14.52 9.74 21.89
C VAL A 6 13.97 8.83 20.78
N TYR A 7 14.83 8.17 20.00
CA TYR A 7 14.38 7.25 18.96
C TYR A 7 13.61 6.05 19.53
N ALA A 8 14.08 5.46 20.63
CA ALA A 8 13.39 4.35 21.28
C ALA A 8 11.97 4.76 21.71
N CYS A 9 11.81 5.93 22.36
CA CYS A 9 10.50 6.45 22.75
C CYS A 9 9.59 6.67 21.53
N LEU A 10 10.12 7.29 20.46
CA LEU A 10 9.34 7.53 19.24
C LEU A 10 8.86 6.22 18.59
N PHE A 11 9.71 5.20 18.51
CA PHE A 11 9.32 3.89 17.96
C PHE A 11 8.26 3.21 18.82
N LEU A 12 8.40 3.24 20.15
CA LEU A 12 7.39 2.65 21.04
C LEU A 12 6.03 3.34 20.92
N VAL A 13 6.02 4.67 20.88
CA VAL A 13 4.80 5.46 20.69
C VAL A 13 4.18 5.17 19.32
N ALA A 14 4.99 5.16 18.25
CA ALA A 14 4.52 4.86 16.90
C ALA A 14 3.90 3.45 16.81
N THR A 15 4.57 2.43 17.37
CA THR A 15 4.05 1.05 17.40
C THR A 15 2.75 0.97 18.21
N PHE A 16 2.67 1.64 19.37
CA PHE A 16 1.44 1.69 20.16
C PHE A 16 0.28 2.33 19.38
N CYS A 17 0.52 3.48 18.77
CA CYS A 17 -0.47 4.17 17.94
C CYS A 17 -0.93 3.31 16.75
N LEU A 18 0.00 2.61 16.08
CA LEU A 18 -0.32 1.70 14.98
C LEU A 18 -1.22 0.56 15.44
N VAL A 19 -0.79 -0.20 16.46
CA VAL A 19 -1.49 -1.41 16.91
C VAL A 19 -2.85 -1.06 17.50
N VAL A 20 -2.91 -0.12 18.43
CA VAL A 20 -4.17 0.28 19.09
C VAL A 20 -5.09 0.97 18.10
N GLY A 21 -4.56 1.88 17.27
CA GLY A 21 -5.35 2.59 16.26
C GLY A 21 -5.99 1.65 15.24
N VAL A 22 -5.23 0.68 14.74
CA VAL A 22 -5.75 -0.35 13.82
C VAL A 22 -6.79 -1.22 14.52
N ALA A 23 -6.51 -1.72 15.73
CA ALA A 23 -7.45 -2.57 16.48
C ALA A 23 -8.79 -1.86 16.73
N LEU A 24 -8.76 -0.61 17.20
CA LEU A 24 -9.98 0.19 17.44
C LEU A 24 -10.75 0.43 16.14
N ARG A 25 -10.05 0.63 15.02
CA ARG A 25 -10.68 0.83 13.71
C ARG A 25 -11.32 -0.46 13.18
N VAL A 26 -10.66 -1.60 13.33
CA VAL A 26 -11.22 -2.93 12.99
C VAL A 26 -12.47 -3.22 13.83
N ILE A 27 -12.43 -2.99 15.15
CA ILE A 27 -13.57 -3.17 16.04
C ILE A 27 -14.74 -2.26 15.63
N ARG A 28 -14.45 -1.02 15.22
CA ARG A 28 -15.49 -0.11 14.72
C ARG A 28 -16.12 -0.67 13.46
N TYR A 29 -15.33 -1.09 12.48
CA TYR A 29 -15.84 -1.60 11.21
C TYR A 29 -16.60 -2.92 11.34
N SER A 30 -16.22 -3.81 12.28
CA SER A 30 -16.96 -5.04 12.52
C SER A 30 -18.33 -4.82 13.18
N ARG A 31 -18.52 -3.67 13.83
CA ARG A 31 -19.78 -3.30 14.51
C ARG A 31 -20.66 -2.39 13.66
N THR A 32 -20.13 -1.73 12.64
CA THR A 32 -20.91 -0.86 11.75
C THR A 32 -21.73 -1.71 10.78
N PRO A 33 -23.07 -1.68 10.82
CA PRO A 33 -23.89 -2.42 9.87
C PRO A 33 -23.71 -1.85 8.46
N VAL A 34 -23.69 -2.74 7.45
CA VAL A 34 -23.64 -2.33 6.04
C VAL A 34 -25.04 -1.82 5.65
N PRO A 35 -25.20 -0.54 5.27
CA PRO A 35 -26.51 0.06 5.06
C PRO A 35 -27.20 -0.36 3.75
N LEU A 36 -26.47 -0.99 2.82
CA LEU A 36 -26.98 -1.32 1.49
C LEU A 36 -26.71 -2.79 1.15
N VAL A 37 -27.76 -3.53 0.84
CA VAL A 37 -27.65 -4.81 0.14
C VAL A 37 -27.34 -4.47 -1.31
N ILE A 38 -26.07 -4.50 -1.69
CA ILE A 38 -25.65 -4.27 -3.08
C ILE A 38 -25.69 -5.62 -3.79
N PRO A 39 -26.68 -5.89 -4.66
CA PRO A 39 -26.65 -7.07 -5.50
C PRO A 39 -25.47 -6.94 -6.47
N THR A 40 -24.43 -7.74 -6.28
CA THR A 40 -23.27 -7.80 -7.19
C THR A 40 -23.61 -8.64 -8.42
N THR A 41 -24.67 -8.31 -9.15
CA THR A 41 -25.16 -9.12 -10.28
C THR A 41 -24.40 -8.81 -11.58
N PRO A 42 -24.08 -9.82 -12.41
CA PRO A 42 -24.22 -11.26 -12.13
C PRO A 42 -23.04 -11.73 -11.27
N ALA A 43 -23.34 -12.20 -10.06
CA ALA A 43 -22.36 -12.81 -9.18
C ALA A 43 -22.15 -14.26 -9.63
N PRO A 44 -20.92 -14.78 -9.61
CA PRO A 44 -20.69 -16.19 -9.86
C PRO A 44 -21.50 -17.05 -8.89
N THR A 45 -22.24 -18.03 -9.41
CA THR A 45 -23.08 -18.93 -8.60
C THR A 45 -22.31 -20.12 -8.01
N THR A 46 -21.04 -20.28 -8.39
CA THR A 46 -20.14 -21.33 -7.91
C THR A 46 -19.05 -20.75 -7.02
N THR A 47 -18.62 -21.50 -6.00
CA THR A 47 -17.50 -21.11 -5.12
C THR A 47 -16.23 -20.80 -5.90
N GLY A 48 -15.91 -21.62 -6.92
CA GLY A 48 -14.75 -21.41 -7.79
C GLY A 48 -14.84 -20.09 -8.58
N GLY A 49 -16.04 -19.73 -9.06
CA GLY A 49 -16.26 -18.46 -9.72
C GLY A 49 -16.06 -17.26 -8.78
N VAL A 50 -16.53 -17.36 -7.53
CA VAL A 50 -16.33 -16.31 -6.51
C VAL A 50 -14.84 -16.13 -6.19
N VAL A 51 -14.10 -17.22 -5.98
CA VAL A 51 -12.66 -17.16 -5.71
C VAL A 51 -11.91 -16.51 -6.87
N SER A 52 -12.24 -16.89 -8.11
CA SER A 52 -11.64 -16.28 -9.32
C SER A 52 -11.93 -14.79 -9.42
N LEU A 53 -13.17 -14.38 -9.17
CA LEU A 53 -13.56 -12.96 -9.17
C LEU A 53 -12.81 -12.19 -8.09
N MET A 54 -12.77 -12.70 -6.87
CA MET A 54 -12.03 -12.08 -5.76
C MET A 54 -10.54 -11.98 -6.06
N PHE A 55 -9.93 -13.02 -6.62
CA PHE A 55 -8.53 -12.99 -7.02
C PHE A 55 -8.25 -11.89 -8.05
N ARG A 56 -9.09 -11.78 -9.09
CA ARG A 56 -8.92 -10.77 -10.15
C ARG A 56 -9.16 -9.35 -9.64
N GLU A 57 -10.08 -9.16 -8.70
CA GLU A 57 -10.31 -7.85 -8.10
C GLU A 57 -9.22 -7.46 -7.09
N VAL A 58 -8.73 -8.38 -6.28
CA VAL A 58 -7.74 -8.09 -5.22
C VAL A 58 -6.32 -8.03 -5.77
N VAL A 59 -5.93 -8.97 -6.62
CA VAL A 59 -4.56 -9.06 -7.16
C VAL A 59 -4.43 -8.23 -8.41
N LEU A 60 -5.41 -8.31 -9.32
CA LEU A 60 -5.30 -7.65 -10.63
C LEU A 60 -5.95 -6.28 -10.70
N PHE A 61 -6.75 -5.90 -9.71
CA PHE A 61 -7.56 -4.68 -9.73
C PHE A 61 -8.41 -4.58 -11.02
N GLU A 62 -9.07 -5.67 -11.42
CA GLU A 62 -9.79 -5.76 -12.69
C GLU A 62 -10.83 -4.64 -12.88
N SER A 63 -11.64 -4.34 -11.87
CA SER A 63 -12.60 -3.25 -11.94
C SER A 63 -11.92 -1.89 -12.14
N LEU A 64 -10.78 -1.66 -11.47
CA LEU A 64 -9.99 -0.45 -11.65
C LEU A 64 -9.38 -0.36 -13.04
N PHE A 65 -8.93 -1.49 -13.62
CA PHE A 65 -8.42 -1.52 -14.99
C PHE A 65 -9.48 -1.08 -16.00
N LYS A 66 -10.72 -1.55 -15.81
CA LYS A 66 -11.86 -1.17 -16.67
C LYS A 66 -12.26 0.30 -16.47
N GLY A 67 -12.22 0.81 -15.24
CA GLY A 67 -12.63 2.19 -14.92
C GLY A 67 -11.58 3.26 -15.22
N SER A 68 -10.31 3.01 -14.93
CA SER A 68 -9.23 3.99 -15.10
C SER A 68 -7.87 3.30 -15.28
N LYS A 69 -7.48 3.08 -16.54
CA LYS A 69 -6.19 2.47 -16.90
C LYS A 69 -4.98 3.18 -16.29
N TRP A 70 -5.02 4.51 -16.17
CA TRP A 70 -3.94 5.30 -15.55
C TRP A 70 -3.85 5.07 -14.05
N THR A 71 -4.98 5.07 -13.34
CA THR A 71 -4.99 4.80 -11.89
C THR A 71 -4.55 3.36 -11.61
N TRP A 72 -4.98 2.43 -12.46
CA TRP A 72 -4.56 1.04 -12.43
C TRP A 72 -3.05 0.91 -12.60
N LEU A 73 -2.47 1.52 -13.64
CA LEU A 73 -1.03 1.46 -13.93
C LEU A 73 -0.21 1.98 -12.75
N PHE A 74 -0.46 3.22 -12.31
CA PHE A 74 0.31 3.80 -11.21
C PHE A 74 0.07 3.08 -9.87
N GLY A 75 -1.15 2.57 -9.66
CA GLY A 75 -1.48 1.72 -8.51
C GLY A 75 -0.67 0.43 -8.50
N TRP A 76 -0.56 -0.26 -9.63
CA TRP A 76 0.23 -1.48 -9.78
C TRP A 76 1.72 -1.24 -9.61
N LEU A 77 2.27 -0.18 -10.22
CA LEU A 77 3.69 0.18 -10.06
C LEU A 77 4.01 0.46 -8.58
N PHE A 78 3.16 1.20 -7.89
CA PHE A 78 3.30 1.44 -6.45
C PHE A 78 3.27 0.12 -5.64
N HIS A 79 2.24 -0.70 -5.79
CA HIS A 79 2.10 -1.92 -4.98
C HIS A 79 3.19 -2.96 -5.28
N PHE A 80 3.58 -3.14 -6.54
CA PHE A 80 4.64 -4.08 -6.89
C PHE A 80 5.99 -3.63 -6.32
N GLY A 81 6.31 -2.33 -6.44
CA GLY A 81 7.49 -1.75 -5.82
C GLY A 81 7.48 -1.87 -4.29
N LEU A 82 6.31 -1.70 -3.65
CA LEU A 82 6.13 -1.90 -2.22
C LEU A 82 6.36 -3.36 -1.79
N VAL A 83 5.88 -4.34 -2.57
CA VAL A 83 6.13 -5.77 -2.31
C VAL A 83 7.63 -6.07 -2.40
N VAL A 84 8.32 -5.58 -3.45
CA VAL A 84 9.77 -5.74 -3.57
C VAL A 84 10.50 -5.11 -2.38
N ALA A 85 10.07 -3.92 -1.95
CA ALA A 85 10.62 -3.27 -0.77
C ALA A 85 10.43 -4.14 0.48
N LEU A 86 9.22 -4.65 0.75
CA LEU A 86 8.94 -5.50 1.92
C LEU A 86 9.78 -6.78 1.92
N LEU A 87 9.88 -7.48 0.77
CA LEU A 87 10.70 -8.68 0.64
C LEU A 87 12.18 -8.39 0.90
N ARG A 88 12.68 -7.23 0.44
CA ARG A 88 14.05 -6.79 0.70
C ARG A 88 14.29 -6.54 2.19
N HIS A 89 13.34 -5.90 2.87
CA HIS A 89 13.46 -5.57 4.29
C HIS A 89 13.45 -6.81 5.20
N LEU A 90 12.98 -7.97 4.70
CA LEU A 90 13.02 -9.23 5.46
C LEU A 90 14.45 -9.63 5.86
N ARG A 91 15.47 -9.16 5.13
CA ARG A 91 16.89 -9.33 5.48
C ARG A 91 17.20 -8.89 6.91
N TYR A 92 16.53 -7.85 7.42
CA TYR A 92 16.78 -7.32 8.76
C TYR A 92 16.11 -8.14 9.88
N PHE A 93 15.31 -9.15 9.54
CA PHE A 93 14.57 -9.98 10.49
C PHE A 93 15.06 -11.44 10.52
N THR A 94 16.03 -11.81 9.67
CA THR A 94 16.50 -13.20 9.51
C THR A 94 18.01 -13.28 9.66
N GLU A 95 18.49 -14.15 10.56
CA GLU A 95 19.91 -14.43 10.78
C GLU A 95 20.12 -15.95 10.91
N PRO A 96 20.81 -16.61 9.95
CA PRO A 96 21.37 -16.03 8.72
C PRO A 96 20.28 -15.61 7.72
N VAL A 97 20.63 -14.69 6.83
CA VAL A 97 19.71 -14.24 5.76
C VAL A 97 19.38 -15.41 4.86
N TRP A 98 18.10 -15.60 4.55
CA TRP A 98 17.67 -16.68 3.66
C TRP A 98 18.17 -16.47 2.23
N GLN A 99 18.62 -17.53 1.57
CA GLN A 99 19.24 -17.46 0.24
C GLN A 99 18.37 -16.72 -0.80
N TRP A 100 17.05 -16.95 -0.81
CA TRP A 100 16.16 -16.27 -1.75
C TRP A 100 15.99 -14.76 -1.45
N VAL A 101 16.12 -14.35 -0.19
CA VAL A 101 16.11 -12.94 0.23
C VAL A 101 17.40 -12.26 -0.21
N GLU A 102 18.53 -12.97 -0.23
CA GLU A 102 19.78 -12.43 -0.77
C GLU A 102 19.68 -12.23 -2.29
N VAL A 103 19.11 -13.21 -3.01
CA VAL A 103 18.94 -13.13 -4.47
C VAL A 103 18.03 -11.97 -4.87
N ILE A 104 16.98 -11.63 -4.13
CA ILE A 104 16.08 -10.53 -4.53
C ILE A 104 16.67 -9.12 -4.32
N GLN A 105 17.77 -8.98 -3.57
CA GLN A 105 18.30 -7.66 -3.20
C GLN A 105 18.65 -6.78 -4.40
N TRP A 106 19.15 -7.35 -5.51
CA TRP A 106 19.53 -6.59 -6.71
C TRP A 106 18.34 -5.92 -7.40
N VAL A 107 17.13 -6.48 -7.25
CA VAL A 107 15.89 -5.89 -7.79
C VAL A 107 15.47 -4.66 -7.00
N GLY A 108 15.99 -4.49 -5.78
CA GLY A 108 15.57 -3.45 -4.84
C GLY A 108 15.67 -2.03 -5.37
N LEU A 109 16.75 -1.69 -6.09
CA LEU A 109 16.93 -0.35 -6.67
C LEU A 109 15.85 -0.05 -7.71
N TYR A 110 15.62 -0.99 -8.62
CA TYR A 110 14.60 -0.88 -9.66
C TYR A 110 13.19 -0.85 -9.06
N GLY A 111 12.94 -1.69 -8.06
CA GLY A 111 11.67 -1.72 -7.32
C GLY A 111 11.37 -0.40 -6.61
N GLY A 112 12.37 0.21 -5.97
CA GLY A 112 12.24 1.54 -5.36
C GLY A 112 11.94 2.63 -6.38
N GLY A 113 12.62 2.64 -7.53
CA GLY A 113 12.36 3.59 -8.61
C GLY A 113 10.94 3.45 -9.18
N VAL A 114 10.51 2.21 -9.43
CA VAL A 114 9.14 1.90 -9.89
C VAL A 114 8.09 2.33 -8.86
N MET A 115 8.35 2.09 -7.57
CA MET A 115 7.47 2.52 -6.48
C MET A 115 7.32 4.04 -6.45
N LEU A 116 8.45 4.76 -6.52
CA LEU A 116 8.47 6.23 -6.50
C LEU A 116 7.73 6.82 -7.71
N PHE A 117 7.95 6.27 -8.90
CA PHE A 117 7.24 6.69 -10.10
C PHE A 117 5.72 6.46 -9.98
N GLY A 118 5.31 5.29 -9.48
CA GLY A 118 3.90 4.99 -9.20
C GLY A 118 3.28 5.98 -8.21
N LEU A 119 3.97 6.27 -7.11
CA LEU A 119 3.53 7.24 -6.09
C LEU A 119 3.38 8.65 -6.66
N LEU A 120 4.36 9.14 -7.42
CA LEU A 120 4.31 10.46 -8.05
C LEU A 120 3.17 10.54 -9.07
N GLY A 121 2.93 9.50 -9.86
CA GLY A 121 1.78 9.42 -10.78
C GLY A 121 0.43 9.44 -10.05
N LEU A 122 0.30 8.70 -8.95
CA LEU A 122 -0.91 8.72 -8.11
C LEU A 122 -1.12 10.07 -7.43
N TRP A 123 -0.04 10.74 -7.01
CA TRP A 123 -0.14 12.06 -6.40
C TRP A 123 -0.49 13.13 -7.43
N ALA A 124 0.14 13.10 -8.61
CA ALA A 124 -0.20 13.94 -9.75
C ALA A 124 -1.68 13.80 -10.12
N ARG A 125 -2.24 12.59 -10.14
CA ARG A 125 -3.68 12.35 -10.39
C ARG A 125 -4.59 13.12 -9.43
N ARG A 126 -4.21 13.30 -8.16
CA ARG A 126 -5.01 14.06 -7.18
C ARG A 126 -5.05 15.55 -7.46
N PHE A 127 -4.05 16.06 -8.19
CA PHE A 127 -4.08 17.41 -8.71
C PHE A 127 -4.76 17.42 -10.07
N LEU A 128 -4.33 16.61 -11.04
CA LEU A 128 -4.73 16.76 -12.45
C LEU A 128 -6.16 16.35 -12.79
N VAL A 129 -6.81 15.51 -11.98
CA VAL A 129 -8.16 15.00 -12.28
C VAL A 129 -9.20 15.64 -11.37
N ASP A 130 -10.11 16.44 -11.93
CA ASP A 130 -11.10 17.23 -11.18
C ASP A 130 -11.94 16.41 -10.21
N ARG A 131 -12.47 15.26 -10.67
CA ARG A 131 -13.25 14.35 -9.81
C ARG A 131 -12.46 13.89 -8.58
N VAL A 132 -11.16 13.63 -8.76
CA VAL A 132 -10.29 13.14 -7.69
C VAL A 132 -9.89 14.28 -6.77
N ARG A 133 -9.56 15.44 -7.35
CA ARG A 133 -9.26 16.66 -6.61
C ARG A 133 -10.42 17.07 -5.71
N TYR A 134 -11.64 16.99 -6.22
CA TYR A 134 -12.87 17.35 -5.49
C TYR A 134 -13.10 16.49 -4.23
N ILE A 135 -12.77 15.19 -4.29
CA ILE A 135 -12.96 14.27 -3.16
C ILE A 135 -11.69 14.10 -2.29
N SER A 136 -10.58 14.76 -2.63
CA SER A 136 -9.31 14.58 -1.92
C SER A 136 -9.27 15.40 -0.63
N ALA A 137 -8.93 14.75 0.49
CA ALA A 137 -8.68 15.42 1.76
C ALA A 137 -7.19 15.77 1.93
N PRO A 138 -6.82 16.74 2.80
CA PRO A 138 -5.41 17.04 3.09
C PRO A 138 -4.60 15.81 3.53
N SER A 139 -5.22 14.90 4.30
CA SER A 139 -4.61 13.65 4.75
C SER A 139 -4.16 12.76 3.59
N ASP A 140 -4.86 12.80 2.45
CA ASP A 140 -4.53 12.00 1.28
C ASP A 140 -3.22 12.46 0.63
N HIS A 141 -3.00 13.78 0.59
CA HIS A 141 -1.76 14.36 0.07
C HIS A 141 -0.61 14.10 1.03
N LEU A 142 -0.85 14.25 2.34
CA LEU A 142 0.18 14.03 3.36
C LEU A 142 0.65 12.56 3.38
N MET A 143 -0.26 11.59 3.23
CA MET A 143 0.12 10.18 3.20
C MET A 143 0.96 9.83 1.96
N LEU A 144 0.59 10.36 0.78
CA LEU A 144 1.39 10.16 -0.43
C LEU A 144 2.75 10.86 -0.34
N ALA A 145 2.80 12.09 0.20
CA ALA A 145 4.05 12.80 0.42
C ALA A 145 4.98 12.04 1.38
N LEU A 146 4.43 11.45 2.45
CA LEU A 146 5.18 10.60 3.37
C LEU A 146 5.78 9.38 2.65
N LEU A 147 4.98 8.66 1.87
CA LEU A 147 5.46 7.48 1.13
C LEU A 147 6.50 7.85 0.07
N VAL A 148 6.33 8.98 -0.61
CA VAL A 148 7.33 9.53 -1.54
C VAL A 148 8.63 9.86 -0.81
N ALA A 149 8.58 10.47 0.37
CA ALA A 149 9.75 10.77 1.17
C ALA A 149 10.47 9.49 1.64
N ILE A 150 9.72 8.47 2.07
CA ILE A 150 10.29 7.17 2.45
C ILE A 150 10.97 6.51 1.23
N ALA A 151 10.26 6.41 0.10
CA ALA A 151 10.81 5.85 -1.14
C ALA A 151 12.06 6.60 -1.61
N GLY A 152 12.01 7.94 -1.62
CA GLY A 152 13.11 8.80 -2.03
C GLY A 152 14.31 8.68 -1.10
N SER A 153 14.10 8.66 0.21
CA SER A 153 15.18 8.48 1.20
C SER A 153 15.87 7.13 1.04
N GLY A 154 15.13 6.06 0.74
CA GLY A 154 15.70 4.74 0.47
C GLY A 154 16.45 4.59 -0.86
N LEU A 155 16.22 5.49 -1.82
CA LEU A 155 16.95 5.54 -3.10
C LEU A 155 18.19 6.44 -3.04
N ALA A 156 18.22 7.39 -2.11
CA ALA A 156 19.31 8.35 -1.95
C ALA A 156 20.51 7.79 -1.17
N ILE A 157 20.39 6.59 -0.61
CA ILE A 157 21.39 5.89 0.22
C ILE A 157 21.77 4.59 -0.48
#